data_AF-A0A9E2MK33-F1
#
_entry.id   AF-A0A9E2MK33-F1
#
_cell.length_a   1.000
_cell.length_b   1.000
_cell.length_c   1.000
_cell.angle_alpha   90.00
_cell.angle_beta   90.00
_cell.angle_gamma   90.00
#
_symmetry.space_group_name_H-M   'P 1'
#
loop_
_entity.id
_entity.type
_entity.pdbx_description
1 polymer ?
#
loop_
_entity_poly.entity_id
_entity_poly.type
_entity_poly.pdbx_seq_one_letter_code
_entity_poly.pdbx_strand_id
1 'polypeptide(L)'
;MLTARLSQLYTHMTSQEQAEVETFAAFVVARRNLQQQKIMTNEIPTQELMQLVMAAGSFDWLSADEEDVYSPDDGEAVQWPA
;
A
#
# COMPACT_ATOMS: atom_id res chain seq x y z
N MET A 1 22.50 -28.80 -16.86
CA MET A 1 21.68 -29.85 -17.51
C MET A 1 20.27 -29.38 -17.87
N LEU A 2 19.55 -28.65 -17.00
CA LEU A 2 18.19 -28.13 -17.29
C LEU A 2 18.11 -27.20 -18.52
N THR A 3 19.12 -26.35 -18.73
CA THR A 3 19.20 -25.43 -19.87
C THR A 3 19.31 -26.14 -21.22
N ALA A 4 20.12 -27.20 -21.33
CA ALA A 4 20.31 -27.93 -22.59
C ALA A 4 19.03 -28.65 -23.05
N ARG A 5 18.28 -29.22 -22.12
CA ARG A 5 17.00 -29.90 -22.40
C ARG A 5 15.90 -28.91 -22.81
N LEU A 6 15.86 -27.74 -22.18
CA LEU A 6 14.93 -26.66 -22.56
C LEU A 6 15.22 -26.12 -23.96
N SER A 7 16.50 -25.89 -24.29
CA SER A 7 16.89 -25.45 -25.62
C SER A 7 16.52 -26.48 -26.70
N GLN A 8 16.71 -27.78 -26.42
CA GLN A 8 16.29 -28.85 -27.34
C GLN A 8 14.77 -28.88 -27.54
N LEU A 9 13.99 -28.81 -26.46
CA LEU A 9 12.52 -28.75 -26.54
C LEU A 9 12.05 -27.54 -27.34
N TYR A 10 12.67 -26.38 -27.12
CA TYR A 10 12.35 -25.15 -27.85
C TYR A 10 12.62 -25.26 -29.34
N THR A 11 13.73 -25.89 -29.74
CA THR A 11 14.06 -26.11 -31.16
C THR A 11 13.16 -27.12 -31.88
N HIS A 12 12.47 -27.98 -31.12
CA HIS A 12 11.54 -28.97 -31.66
C HIS A 12 10.08 -28.48 -31.72
N MET A 13 9.78 -27.30 -31.17
CA MET A 13 8.46 -26.69 -31.22
C MET A 13 8.16 -26.09 -32.60
N THR A 14 6.89 -26.06 -32.94
CA THR A 14 6.38 -25.25 -34.05
C THR A 14 6.48 -23.75 -33.74
N SER A 15 6.40 -22.91 -34.76
CA SER A 15 6.41 -21.45 -34.58
C SER A 15 5.27 -20.96 -33.69
N GLN A 16 4.12 -21.63 -33.70
CA GLN A 16 2.99 -21.30 -32.83
C GLN A 16 3.31 -21.63 -31.36
N GLU A 17 3.79 -22.84 -31.08
CA GLU A 17 4.14 -23.26 -29.71
C GLU A 17 5.26 -22.38 -29.11
N GLN A 18 6.24 -21.99 -29.92
CA GLN A 18 7.27 -21.02 -29.51
C GLN A 18 6.66 -19.69 -29.10
N ALA A 19 5.76 -19.13 -29.92
CA ALA A 19 5.09 -17.86 -29.62
C ALA A 19 4.25 -17.93 -28.32
N GLU A 20 3.58 -19.07 -28.06
CA GLU A 20 2.83 -19.29 -26.83
C GLU A 20 3.74 -19.33 -25.60
N VAL A 21 4.89 -20.02 -25.69
CA VAL A 21 5.88 -20.08 -24.61
C VAL A 21 6.52 -18.72 -24.33
N GLU A 22 6.88 -17.97 -25.39
CA GLU A 22 7.40 -16.61 -25.26
C GLU A 22 6.39 -15.68 -24.59
N THR A 23 5.13 -15.75 -25.02
CA THR A 23 4.03 -14.97 -24.43
C THR A 23 3.83 -15.30 -22.96
N PHE A 24 3.84 -16.59 -22.60
CA PHE A 24 3.73 -17.03 -21.22
C PHE A 24 4.92 -16.56 -20.38
N ALA A 25 6.16 -16.66 -20.90
CA ALA A 25 7.35 -16.19 -20.20
C ALA A 25 7.31 -14.67 -19.97
N ALA A 26 6.90 -13.90 -20.98
CA ALA A 26 6.72 -12.45 -20.88
C ALA A 26 5.69 -12.09 -19.79
N PHE A 27 4.55 -12.80 -19.76
CA PHE A 27 3.54 -12.61 -18.72
C PHE A 27 4.08 -12.89 -17.30
N VAL A 28 4.80 -14.00 -17.10
CA VAL A 28 5.37 -14.35 -15.79
C VAL A 28 6.37 -13.29 -15.31
N VAL A 29 7.24 -12.80 -16.20
CA VAL A 29 8.21 -11.74 -15.88
C VAL A 29 7.50 -10.43 -15.54
N ALA A 30 6.52 -10.02 -16.35
CA ALA A 30 5.75 -8.80 -16.11
C ALA A 30 5.00 -8.86 -14.77
N ARG A 31 4.32 -9.98 -14.48
CA ARG A 31 3.62 -10.20 -13.20
C ARG A 31 4.56 -10.12 -12.01
N ARG A 32 5.76 -10.72 -12.10
CA ARG A 32 6.76 -10.67 -11.03
C ARG A 32 7.18 -9.23 -10.73
N ASN A 33 7.42 -8.42 -11.77
CA ASN A 33 7.83 -7.03 -11.61
C ASN A 33 6.72 -6.18 -10.97
N LEU A 34 5.46 -6.42 -11.34
CA LEU A 34 4.30 -5.75 -10.73
C LEU A 34 4.12 -6.14 -9.25
N GLN A 35 4.32 -7.41 -8.89
CA GLN A 35 4.26 -7.85 -7.49
C GLN A 35 5.39 -7.25 -6.65
N GLN A 36 6.60 -7.12 -7.19
CA GLN A 36 7.71 -6.44 -6.52
C GLN A 36 7.41 -4.96 -6.28
N GLN A 37 6.74 -4.29 -7.22
CA GLN A 37 6.28 -2.91 -7.03
C GLN A 37 5.22 -2.78 -5.93
N LYS A 38 4.32 -3.77 -5.78
CA LYS A 38 3.34 -3.79 -4.69
C LYS A 38 3.97 -3.96 -3.29
N ILE A 39 5.16 -4.56 -3.21
CA ILE A 39 5.93 -4.64 -1.95
C ILE A 39 6.63 -3.31 -1.64
N MET A 40 6.82 -2.46 -2.66
CA MET A 40 7.51 -1.15 -2.55
C MET A 40 6.57 0.03 -2.32
N THR A 41 5.25 -0.17 -2.27
CA THR A 41 4.39 0.80 -1.58
C THR A 41 4.76 0.71 -0.11
N ASN A 42 5.50 1.71 0.39
CA ASN A 42 5.77 1.93 1.81
C ASN A 42 4.45 1.99 2.56
N GLU A 43 3.91 0.83 2.92
CA GLU A 43 2.88 0.73 3.93
C GLU A 43 3.57 1.20 5.20
N ILE A 44 3.30 2.45 5.60
CA ILE A 44 3.66 2.91 6.94
C ILE A 44 2.91 1.97 7.88
N PRO A 45 3.61 1.18 8.70
CA PRO A 45 2.95 0.32 9.68
C PRO A 45 2.00 1.17 10.52
N THR A 46 0.80 0.66 10.80
CA THR A 46 -0.20 1.40 11.60
C THR A 46 0.38 1.94 12.91
N GLN A 47 1.36 1.25 13.47
CA GLN A 47 2.07 1.66 14.68
C GLN A 47 2.97 2.89 14.48
N GLU A 48 3.67 3.00 13.35
CA GLU A 48 4.45 4.20 13.00
C GLU A 48 3.53 5.39 12.71
N LEU A 49 2.40 5.15 12.05
CA LEU A 49 1.37 6.16 11.84
C LEU A 49 0.82 6.67 13.19
N MET A 50 0.50 5.76 14.12
CA MET A 50 0.02 6.11 15.45
C MET A 50 1.05 6.92 16.23
N GLN A 51 2.34 6.53 16.18
CA GLN A 51 3.41 7.30 16.82
C GLN A 51 3.52 8.72 16.27
N LEU A 52 3.41 8.88 14.94
CA LEU A 52 3.43 10.21 14.31
C LEU A 52 2.26 11.08 14.78
N VAL A 53 1.05 10.52 14.82
CA VAL A 53 -0.16 11.24 15.26
C VAL A 53 -0.05 11.67 16.73
N MET A 54 0.45 10.78 17.59
CA MET A 54 0.71 11.10 19.00
C MET A 54 1.80 12.16 19.15
N ALA A 55 2.89 12.07 18.39
CA ALA A 55 4.00 13.04 18.45
C ALA A 55 3.64 14.42 17.87
N ALA A 56 2.71 14.46 16.92
CA ALA A 56 2.22 15.70 16.31
C ALA A 56 1.20 16.45 17.18
N GLY A 57 0.85 15.93 18.37
CA GLY A 57 -0.14 16.56 19.25
C GLY A 57 -1.56 16.60 18.66
N SER A 58 -1.87 15.71 17.71
CA SER A 58 -3.16 15.71 16.99
C SER A 58 -4.36 15.45 17.91
N PHE A 59 -4.12 14.95 19.12
CA PHE A 59 -5.12 14.68 20.14
C PHE A 59 -4.95 15.54 21.40
N ASP A 60 -4.04 16.51 21.40
CA ASP A 60 -3.80 17.37 22.57
C ASP A 60 -5.05 18.17 22.94
N TRP A 61 -5.88 18.49 21.95
CA TRP A 61 -7.18 19.13 22.14
C TRP A 61 -8.17 18.30 22.99
N LEU A 62 -8.06 16.96 23.01
CA LEU A 62 -8.90 16.10 23.88
C LEU A 62 -8.56 16.24 25.37
N SER A 63 -7.36 16.75 25.67
CA SER A 63 -6.87 16.96 27.04
C SER A 63 -6.84 18.45 27.41
N ALA A 64 -7.37 19.32 26.56
CA ALA A 64 -7.50 20.73 26.88
C ALA A 64 -8.59 20.90 27.93
N ASP A 65 -8.25 21.52 29.07
CA ASP A 65 -9.19 21.80 30.17
C ASP A 65 -10.35 22.71 29.73
N GLU A 66 -10.14 23.45 28.63
CA GLU A 66 -11.13 24.32 27.99
C GLU A 66 -11.39 23.75 26.59
N GLU A 67 -12.32 22.80 26.44
CA GLU A 67 -12.94 22.62 25.13
C GLU A 67 -13.69 23.92 24.82
N ASP A 68 -13.22 24.61 23.78
CA ASP A 68 -13.88 25.72 23.11
C ASP A 68 -15.20 25.22 22.44
N VAL A 69 -16.15 24.75 23.26
CA VAL A 69 -17.47 24.34 22.80
C VAL A 69 -18.30 25.60 22.66
N TYR A 70 -18.56 25.99 21.43
CA TYR A 70 -19.41 27.13 21.11
C TYR A 70 -20.84 26.68 20.85
N SER A 71 -21.81 27.46 21.32
CA SER A 71 -23.23 27.23 21.06
C SER A 71 -23.52 27.38 19.56
N PRO A 72 -24.31 26.47 18.97
CA PRO A 72 -24.67 26.53 17.56
C PRO A 72 -25.63 27.69 17.24
N ASP A 73 -26.25 28.30 18.25
CA ASP A 73 -27.29 29.33 18.08
C ASP A 73 -26.71 30.75 18.03
N ASP A 74 -25.71 31.04 18.87
CA ASP A 74 -25.12 32.39 19.03
C ASP A 74 -23.60 32.42 18.88
N GLY A 75 -22.93 31.26 18.82
CA GLY A 75 -21.47 31.17 18.71
C GLY A 75 -20.73 31.57 19.99
N GLU A 76 -21.42 31.71 21.11
CA GLU A 76 -20.82 32.02 22.41
C GLU A 76 -20.33 30.74 23.10
N ALA A 77 -19.32 30.88 23.98
CA ALA A 77 -18.75 29.73 24.70
C ALA A 77 -19.77 29.13 25.68
N VAL A 78 -19.92 27.80 25.64
CA VAL A 78 -20.84 27.06 26.50
C VAL A 78 -20.29 27.03 27.94
N GLN A 79 -21.09 27.54 28.88
CA GLN A 79 -20.80 27.45 30.32
C GLN A 79 -21.37 26.13 30.86
N TRP A 80 -20.52 25.22 31.33
CA TRP A 80 -20.98 24.01 32.03
C TRP A 80 -21.51 24.38 33.42
N PRO A 81 -22.72 23.93 33.81
CA PRO A 81 -23.21 24.13 35.17
C PRO A 81 -22.33 23.38 36.18
N ALA A 82 -22.00 24.06 37.29
CA ALA A 82 -21.17 23.54 38.38
C ALA A 82 -21.85 22.41 39.19
#